data_AF-A0A3D4XBT9-F1
#
_entry.id   AF-A0A3D4XBT9-F1
#
_cell.length_a   1.000
_cell.length_b   1.000
_cell.length_c   1.000
_cell.angle_alpha   90.00
_cell.angle_beta   90.00
_cell.angle_gamma   90.00
#
_symmetry.space_group_name_H-M   'P 1'
#
loop_
_entity.id
_entity.type
_entity.pdbx_description
1 polymer ?
#
loop_
_entity_poly.entity_id
_entity_poly.type
_entity_poly.pdbx_seq_one_letter_code
_entity_poly.pdbx_strand_id
1 'polypeptide(L)'
;QTWFIDEGAAAQAAVEALGGTFTYVDAKMNPEEELKAVDNAIANNASGIVICTSDQTMSQAVVDKCQEANIPVVAADDALQDGEENKLVPWVGINAYVIGEANGEW
;
A
#
# COMPACT_ATOMS: atom_id res chain seq x y z
N GLN A 1 -12.45 2.07 -9.07
CA GLN A 1 -12.39 0.91 -8.15
C GLN A 1 -11.89 -0.35 -8.83
N THR A 2 -12.29 -0.69 -10.06
CA THR A 2 -11.79 -1.89 -10.78
C THR A 2 -10.27 -2.03 -10.76
N TRP A 3 -9.53 -0.93 -10.97
CA TRP A 3 -8.07 -0.90 -10.89
C TRP A 3 -7.51 -1.55 -9.62
N PHE A 4 -7.92 -1.07 -8.44
CA PHE A 4 -7.45 -1.56 -7.14
C PHE A 4 -7.88 -3.00 -6.85
N ILE A 5 -9.03 -3.43 -7.39
CA ILE A 5 -9.48 -4.81 -7.29
C ILE A 5 -8.56 -5.73 -8.10
N ASP A 6 -8.20 -5.31 -9.32
CA ASP A 6 -7.31 -6.07 -10.19
C ASP A 6 -5.87 -6.13 -9.63
N GLU A 7 -5.37 -5.01 -9.09
CA GLU A 7 -4.08 -4.94 -8.39
C GLU A 7 -4.06 -5.91 -7.20
N GLY A 8 -5.11 -5.86 -6.38
CA GLY A 8 -5.37 -6.78 -5.30
C GLY A 8 -5.31 -8.25 -5.68
N ALA A 9 -6.05 -8.60 -6.73
CA ALA A 9 -6.10 -9.96 -7.27
C ALA A 9 -4.74 -10.41 -7.81
N ALA A 10 -3.98 -9.51 -8.44
CA ALA A 10 -2.64 -9.79 -8.93
C ALA A 10 -1.65 -10.04 -7.77
N ALA A 11 -1.71 -9.23 -6.71
CA ALA A 11 -0.91 -9.42 -5.51
C ALA A 11 -1.23 -10.76 -4.82
N GLN A 12 -2.50 -11.09 -4.67
CA GLN A 12 -2.94 -12.38 -4.13
C GLN A 12 -2.39 -13.55 -4.96
N ALA A 13 -2.56 -13.50 -6.29
CA ALA A 13 -2.07 -14.56 -7.17
C ALA A 13 -0.55 -14.74 -7.08
N ALA A 14 0.21 -13.64 -6.98
CA ALA A 14 1.66 -13.69 -6.83
C ALA A 14 2.09 -14.34 -5.49
N VAL A 15 1.41 -14.01 -4.39
CA VAL A 15 1.69 -14.61 -3.07
C VAL A 15 1.34 -16.10 -3.06
N GLU A 16 0.18 -16.48 -3.59
CA GLU A 16 -0.26 -17.88 -3.65
C GLU A 16 0.63 -18.73 -4.54
N ALA A 17 1.15 -18.19 -5.65
CA ALA A 17 2.10 -18.88 -6.53
C ALA A 17 3.43 -19.23 -5.82
N LEU A 18 3.78 -18.49 -4.76
CA LEU A 18 4.94 -18.75 -3.91
C LEU A 18 4.60 -19.63 -2.69
N GLY A 19 3.36 -20.13 -2.59
CA GLY A 19 2.88 -20.98 -1.51
C GLY A 19 2.49 -20.21 -0.23
N GLY A 20 2.34 -18.90 -0.31
CA GLY A 20 1.87 -18.05 0.79
C GLY A 20 0.35 -17.93 0.83
N THR A 21 -0.13 -17.14 1.80
CA THR A 21 -1.55 -16.74 1.91
C THR A 21 -1.65 -15.22 1.87
N PHE A 22 -2.71 -14.70 1.26
CA PHE A 22 -2.95 -13.26 1.18
C PHE A 22 -4.26 -12.90 1.88
N THR A 23 -4.23 -11.84 2.69
CA THR A 23 -5.43 -11.29 3.34
C THR A 23 -5.76 -9.96 2.67
N TYR A 24 -6.83 -9.94 1.88
CA TYR A 24 -7.33 -8.72 1.26
C TYR A 24 -8.09 -7.87 2.29
N VAL A 25 -7.78 -6.58 2.39
CA VAL A 25 -8.47 -5.64 3.29
C VAL A 25 -8.85 -4.38 2.53
N ASP A 26 -10.13 -4.00 2.62
CA ASP A 26 -10.65 -2.75 2.08
C ASP A 26 -10.72 -1.70 3.21
N ALA A 27 -9.88 -0.66 3.10
CA ALA A 27 -9.87 0.47 4.03
C ALA A 27 -11.06 1.44 3.81
N LYS A 28 -11.89 1.24 2.78
CA LYS A 28 -13.11 2.02 2.49
C LYS A 28 -12.85 3.53 2.35
N MET A 29 -11.68 3.90 1.84
CA MET A 29 -11.24 5.30 1.76
C MET A 29 -11.27 6.01 3.13
N ASN A 30 -10.98 5.28 4.20
CA ASN A 30 -11.04 5.77 5.57
C ASN A 30 -9.68 5.56 6.28
N PRO A 31 -9.01 6.65 6.72
CA PRO A 31 -7.71 6.57 7.40
C PRO A 31 -7.73 5.74 8.69
N GLU A 32 -8.82 5.76 9.45
CA GLU A 32 -8.92 5.00 10.69
C GLU A 32 -9.03 3.49 10.44
N GLU A 33 -9.81 3.09 9.42
CA GLU A 33 -9.90 1.68 9.02
C GLU A 33 -8.58 1.19 8.40
N GLU A 34 -7.83 2.05 7.70
CA GLU A 34 -6.47 1.73 7.24
C GLU A 34 -5.51 1.43 8.40
N LEU A 35 -5.39 2.36 9.36
CA LEU A 35 -4.49 2.16 10.50
C LEU A 35 -4.88 0.92 11.33
N LYS A 36 -6.18 0.69 11.49
CA LYS A 36 -6.71 -0.52 12.14
C LYS A 36 -6.39 -1.79 11.33
N ALA A 37 -6.41 -1.74 10.00
CA ALA A 37 -6.00 -2.87 9.16
C ALA A 37 -4.51 -3.19 9.34
N VAL A 38 -3.65 -2.16 9.41
CA VAL A 38 -2.22 -2.30 9.71
C VAL A 38 -2.03 -2.92 11.10
N ASP A 39 -2.71 -2.40 12.12
CA ASP A 39 -2.63 -2.94 13.49
C ASP A 39 -3.10 -4.40 13.56
N ASN A 40 -4.16 -4.76 12.82
CA ASN A 40 -4.63 -6.14 12.72
C ASN A 40 -3.63 -7.05 12.02
N ALA A 41 -2.99 -6.59 10.93
CA ALA A 41 -1.97 -7.37 10.24
C ALA A 41 -0.75 -7.63 11.15
N ILE A 42 -0.32 -6.62 11.89
CA ILE A 42 0.74 -6.73 12.91
C ILE A 42 0.33 -7.74 14.00
N ALA A 43 -0.86 -7.58 14.59
CA ALA A 43 -1.35 -8.46 15.65
C ALA A 43 -1.49 -9.92 15.20
N ASN A 44 -1.78 -10.14 13.92
CA ASN A 44 -1.86 -11.48 13.31
C ASN A 44 -0.49 -12.01 12.83
N ASN A 45 0.62 -11.31 13.13
CA ASN A 45 1.97 -11.70 12.73
C ASN A 45 2.13 -11.90 11.22
N ALA A 46 1.54 -11.00 10.42
CA ALA A 46 1.73 -11.00 8.97
C ALA A 46 3.23 -10.97 8.63
N SER A 47 3.65 -11.68 7.57
CA SER A 47 5.07 -11.66 7.17
C SER A 47 5.50 -10.36 6.50
N GLY A 48 4.54 -9.51 6.11
CA GLY A 48 4.74 -8.21 5.51
C GLY A 48 3.41 -7.58 5.11
N ILE A 49 3.45 -6.30 4.75
CA ILE A 49 2.28 -5.52 4.32
C ILE A 49 2.56 -4.91 2.95
N VAL A 50 1.58 -5.02 2.05
CA VAL A 50 1.52 -4.23 0.80
C VAL A 50 0.34 -3.29 0.94
N ILE A 51 0.56 -1.99 0.73
CA ILE A 51 -0.45 -0.96 1.02
C ILE A 51 -0.51 0.10 -0.07
N CYS A 52 -1.72 0.44 -0.50
CA CYS A 52 -2.04 1.68 -1.18
C CYS A 52 -2.70 2.60 -0.15
N THR A 53 -2.06 3.72 0.18
CA THR A 53 -2.59 4.62 1.21
C THR A 53 -3.88 5.28 0.75
N SER A 54 -4.87 5.32 1.64
CA SER A 54 -6.12 6.05 1.46
C SER A 54 -5.99 7.54 1.76
N ASP A 55 -4.95 7.94 2.49
CA ASP A 55 -4.64 9.31 2.86
C ASP A 55 -3.14 9.49 3.09
N GLN A 56 -2.54 10.37 2.29
CA GLN A 56 -1.10 10.64 2.35
C GLN A 56 -0.61 11.12 3.71
N THR A 57 -1.46 11.76 4.51
CA THR A 57 -1.09 12.22 5.85
C THR A 57 -0.84 11.08 6.84
N MET A 58 -1.28 9.86 6.53
CA MET A 58 -1.05 8.67 7.36
C MET A 58 0.30 7.98 7.09
N SER A 59 1.01 8.37 6.03
CA SER A 59 2.21 7.68 5.55
C SER A 59 3.23 7.39 6.65
N GLN A 60 3.60 8.41 7.44
CA GLN A 60 4.56 8.22 8.52
C GLN A 60 4.03 7.29 9.62
N ALA A 61 2.74 7.41 9.98
CA ALA A 61 2.14 6.58 11.03
C ALA A 61 2.09 5.09 10.65
N VAL A 62 1.82 4.78 9.37
CA VAL A 62 1.89 3.40 8.86
C VAL A 62 3.33 2.87 8.94
N VAL A 63 4.30 3.66 8.50
CA VAL A 63 5.72 3.28 8.50
C VAL A 63 6.22 3.03 9.92
N ASP A 64 5.94 3.94 10.85
CA ASP A 64 6.35 3.84 12.25
C ASP A 64 5.80 2.55 12.90
N LYS A 65 4.49 2.29 12.73
CA LYS A 65 3.85 1.06 13.23
C LYS A 65 4.51 -0.21 12.69
N CYS A 66 4.80 -0.25 11.40
CA CYS A 66 5.44 -1.41 10.77
C CYS A 66 6.88 -1.58 11.26
N GLN A 67 7.65 -0.49 11.37
CA GLN A 67 9.03 -0.51 11.86
C GLN A 67 9.12 -0.96 13.32
N GLU A 68 8.29 -0.40 14.20
CA GLU A 68 8.23 -0.78 15.61
C GLU A 68 7.91 -2.28 15.78
N ALA A 69 7.01 -2.80 14.95
CA ALA A 69 6.64 -4.22 14.93
C ALA A 69 7.65 -5.13 14.19
N ASN A 70 8.69 -4.56 13.56
CA ASN A 70 9.62 -5.28 12.68
C ASN A 70 8.92 -6.02 11.51
N ILE A 71 7.87 -5.41 10.96
CA ILE A 71 7.12 -5.92 9.82
C ILE A 71 7.55 -5.16 8.56
N PRO A 72 8.04 -5.83 7.50
CA PRO A 72 8.37 -5.16 6.25
C PRO A 72 7.11 -4.65 5.56
N VAL A 73 7.19 -3.45 5.00
CA VAL A 73 6.08 -2.81 4.27
C VAL A 73 6.56 -2.29 2.91
N VAL A 74 5.71 -2.44 1.89
CA VAL A 74 5.90 -1.92 0.53
C VAL A 74 4.65 -1.13 0.14
N ALA A 75 4.84 0.05 -0.43
CA ALA A 75 3.75 0.85 -0.97
C ALA A 75 3.42 0.41 -2.41
N ALA A 76 2.14 0.33 -2.76
CA ALA A 76 1.64 -0.02 -4.08
C ALA A 76 0.67 1.08 -4.57
N ASP A 77 0.73 1.38 -5.88
CA ASP A 77 0.01 2.46 -6.55
C ASP A 77 0.37 3.86 -6.00
N ASP A 78 -0.15 4.22 -4.83
CA ASP A 78 0.21 5.43 -4.09
C ASP A 78 1.38 5.18 -3.13
N ALA A 79 2.41 6.02 -3.23
CA ALA A 79 3.58 5.93 -2.36
C ALA A 79 3.23 6.36 -0.91
N LEU A 80 3.83 5.70 0.09
CA LEU A 80 3.95 6.29 1.42
C LEU A 80 5.10 7.30 1.38
N GLN A 81 4.76 8.59 1.46
CA GLN A 81 5.72 9.67 1.29
C GLN A 81 5.53 10.78 2.33
N ASP A 82 6.58 11.57 2.55
CA ASP A 82 6.49 12.78 3.37
C ASP A 82 5.95 13.98 2.57
N GLY A 83 5.86 15.14 3.23
CA GLY A 83 5.41 16.39 2.61
C GLY A 83 6.35 16.96 1.54
N GLU A 84 7.55 16.39 1.38
CA GLU A 84 8.53 16.73 0.34
C GLU A 84 8.55 15.68 -0.78
N GLU A 85 7.59 14.74 -0.79
CA GLU A 85 7.47 13.63 -1.74
C GLU A 85 8.63 12.61 -1.65
N ASN A 86 9.40 12.62 -0.55
CA ASN A 86 10.38 11.57 -0.31
C ASN A 86 9.65 10.28 0.05
N LYS A 87 9.99 9.20 -0.65
CA LYS A 87 9.42 7.88 -0.40
C LYS A 87 9.98 7.32 0.90
N LEU A 88 9.09 6.96 1.82
CA LEU A 88 9.47 6.46 3.15
C LEU A 88 9.79 4.96 3.13
N VAL A 89 9.26 4.23 2.15
CA VAL A 89 9.43 2.79 1.95
C VAL A 89 9.61 2.47 0.45
N PRO A 90 10.05 1.25 0.09
CA PRO A 90 10.00 0.82 -1.30
C PRO A 90 8.59 0.97 -1.88
N TRP A 91 8.50 1.47 -3.10
CA TRP A 91 7.23 1.73 -3.77
C TRP A 91 7.23 1.07 -5.15
N VAL A 92 6.12 0.42 -5.47
CA VAL A 92 5.83 -0.14 -6.78
C VAL A 92 4.59 0.58 -7.33
N GLY A 93 4.79 1.39 -8.35
CA GLY A 93 3.70 2.11 -8.99
C GLY A 93 4.10 2.67 -10.33
N ILE A 94 3.21 3.48 -10.91
CA ILE A 94 3.38 4.04 -12.25
C ILE A 94 3.72 5.53 -12.13
N ASN A 95 4.50 6.05 -13.06
CA ASN A 95 4.80 7.48 -13.11
C ASN A 95 3.54 8.27 -13.54
N ALA A 96 2.74 8.69 -12.56
CA ALA A 96 1.48 9.40 -12.78
C ALA A 96 1.66 10.75 -13.49
N TYR A 97 2.80 11.42 -13.31
CA TYR A 97 3.11 12.66 -14.02
C TYR A 97 3.20 12.44 -15.52
N VAL A 98 3.92 11.40 -15.95
CA VAL A 98 4.06 11.04 -17.37
C VAL A 98 2.73 10.58 -17.97
N ILE A 99 1.87 9.90 -17.19
CA ILE A 99 0.50 9.60 -17.61
C ILE A 99 -0.27 10.90 -17.89
N GLY A 100 -0.20 11.87 -16.98
CA GLY A 100 -0.85 13.17 -17.15
C GLY A 100 -0.35 13.94 -18.37
N GLU A 101 0.97 13.97 -18.57
CA GLU A 101 1.61 14.58 -19.74
C GLU A 101 1.10 13.95 -21.05
N ALA A 102 1.15 12.62 -21.16
CA ALA A 102 0.70 11.90 -22.36
C ALA A 102 -0.80 12.10 -22.65
N ASN A 103 -1.65 12.18 -21.63
CA ASN A 103 -3.08 12.48 -21.81
C ASN A 103 -3.30 13.94 -22.24
N GLY A 104 -2.44 14.87 -21.83
CA GLY A 104 -2.50 16.27 -22.24
C GLY A 104 -2.09 16.51 -23.69
N GLU A 105 -1.36 15.58 -24.30
CA GLU A 105 -0.99 15.61 -25.72
C GLU A 105 -2.12 15.17 -26.66
N TRP A 106 -3.16 14.50 -26.16
CA TRP A 106 -4.29 13.95 -26.94
C TRP A 106 -5.46 14.94 -27.06
#